data_AF-A0A923VHZ1-F1
#
_entry.id   AF-A0A923VHZ1-F1
#
_cell.length_a   1.000
_cell.length_b   1.000
_cell.length_c   1.000
_cell.angle_alpha   90.00
_cell.angle_beta   90.00
_cell.angle_gamma   90.00
#
_symmetry.space_group_name_H-M   'P 1'
#
loop_
_entity.id
_entity.type
_entity.pdbx_description
1 polymer ?
#
loop_
_entity_poly.entity_id
_entity_poly.type
_entity_poly.pdbx_seq_one_letter_code
_entity_poly.pdbx_strand_id
1 'polypeptide(L)'
;MTGTFKANNPYNTFLLLVYGLLLKLPMFLHTTVPVPQQTDGFLFRALLQQLSGIGLSFPSVYPIITFLLLYTQAISFNKLANDERLMQKPNYLTGMSYLLLTSLFREWNILSAPLIVNTLLIWVWANMSGLYSTKNARATLFNIGVAIGVATFFYFPSIAFSILIIVGLTVTRPFKLAEWLVALLGIITPYYFLLAYVFLTDKWKGYKL
;
A
#
# COMPACT_ATOMS: atom_id res chain seq x y z
N MET A 1 13.43 10.31 25.44
CA MET A 1 13.23 10.88 24.07
C MET A 1 11.84 10.61 23.47
N THR A 2 10.95 9.83 24.10
CA THR A 2 9.56 9.61 23.61
C THR A 2 8.63 10.80 23.80
N GLY A 3 9.02 11.78 24.64
CA GLY A 3 8.21 12.97 24.94
C GLY A 3 8.04 13.94 23.76
N THR A 4 9.01 14.02 22.85
CA THR A 4 8.96 14.94 21.70
C THR A 4 7.91 14.51 20.68
N PHE A 5 7.78 13.21 20.41
CA PHE A 5 6.77 12.65 19.50
C PHE A 5 5.33 12.72 20.03
N LYS A 6 5.11 13.11 21.29
CA LYS A 6 3.77 13.33 21.86
C LYS A 6 3.15 14.66 21.40
N ALA A 7 3.93 15.60 20.88
CA ALA A 7 3.42 16.84 20.31
C ALA A 7 3.01 16.65 18.84
N ASN A 8 2.05 17.44 18.36
CA ASN A 8 1.69 17.48 16.94
C ASN A 8 2.33 18.71 16.26
N ASN A 9 3.64 18.67 16.05
CA ASN A 9 4.40 19.75 15.41
C ASN A 9 4.95 19.25 14.06
N PRO A 10 4.93 20.05 12.97
CA PRO A 10 5.62 19.74 11.71
C PRO A 10 7.07 19.26 11.89
N TYR A 11 7.78 19.79 12.90
CA TYR A 11 9.13 19.35 13.27
C TYR A 11 9.19 17.83 13.60
N ASN A 12 8.12 17.25 14.11
CA ASN A 12 8.07 15.83 14.45
C ASN A 12 8.00 14.93 13.21
N THR A 13 7.53 15.43 12.07
CA THR A 13 7.63 14.70 10.79
C THR A 13 9.10 14.59 10.36
N PHE A 14 9.87 15.66 10.54
CA PHE A 14 11.32 15.65 10.28
C PHE A 14 12.06 14.75 11.28
N LEU A 15 11.74 14.82 12.57
CA LEU A 15 12.30 13.89 13.57
C LEU A 15 11.98 12.43 13.24
N LEU A 16 10.77 12.13 12.75
CA LEU A 16 10.38 10.79 12.31
C LEU A 16 11.25 10.33 11.13
N LEU A 17 11.59 11.24 10.20
CA LEU A 17 12.49 10.94 9.08
C LEU A 17 13.88 10.57 9.59
N VAL A 18 14.47 11.40 10.46
CA VAL A 18 15.79 11.15 11.04
C VAL A 18 15.79 9.84 11.83
N TYR A 19 14.75 9.60 12.63
CA TYR A 19 14.54 8.35 13.36
C TYR A 19 14.48 7.14 12.42
N GLY A 20 13.68 7.24 11.35
CA GLY A 20 13.58 6.19 10.34
C GLY A 20 14.91 5.89 9.66
N LEU A 21 15.66 6.92 9.27
CA LEU A 21 16.99 6.74 8.66
C LEU A 21 17.96 6.03 9.60
N LEU A 22 17.98 6.41 10.87
CA LEU A 22 18.84 5.78 11.87
C LEU A 22 18.48 4.30 12.09
N LEU A 23 17.19 3.98 12.20
CA LEU A 23 16.74 2.59 12.35
C LEU A 23 17.03 1.72 11.12
N LYS A 24 16.86 2.29 9.92
CA LYS A 24 16.97 1.57 8.65
C LYS A 24 18.38 1.61 8.06
N LEU A 25 19.35 2.20 8.76
CA LEU A 25 20.75 2.27 8.37
C LEU A 25 21.33 0.89 7.96
N PRO A 26 21.05 -0.23 8.67
CA PRO A 26 21.57 -1.54 8.27
C PRO A 26 21.13 -2.00 6.86
N MET A 27 19.95 -1.59 6.40
CA MET A 27 19.44 -1.88 5.05
C MET A 27 20.29 -1.21 3.96
N PHE A 28 20.82 -0.01 4.22
CA PHE A 28 21.67 0.70 3.27
C PHE A 28 23.09 0.13 3.23
N LEU A 29 23.57 -0.44 4.35
CA LEU A 29 24.88 -1.08 4.43
C LEU A 29 24.89 -2.48 3.78
N HIS A 30 23.81 -3.24 3.94
CA HIS A 30 23.68 -4.60 3.39
C HIS A 30 22.62 -4.62 2.29
N THR A 31 22.99 -4.12 1.12
CA THR A 31 22.07 -4.09 -0.03
C THR A 31 21.69 -5.52 -0.44
N THR A 32 20.39 -5.77 -0.53
CA THR A 32 19.84 -7.04 -0.99
C THR A 32 19.08 -6.80 -2.29
N VAL A 33 19.38 -7.61 -3.30
CA VAL A 33 18.65 -7.56 -4.57
C VAL A 33 17.36 -8.37 -4.41
N PRO A 34 16.18 -7.78 -4.66
CA PRO A 34 14.92 -8.50 -4.58
C PRO A 34 14.87 -9.64 -5.60
N VAL A 35 14.48 -10.83 -5.15
CA VAL A 35 14.27 -11.99 -6.02
C VAL A 35 12.76 -12.15 -6.26
N PRO A 36 12.30 -12.32 -7.52
CA PRO A 36 10.88 -12.57 -7.80
C PRO A 36 10.39 -13.84 -7.13
N GLN A 37 9.25 -13.76 -6.45
CA GLN A 37 8.56 -14.90 -5.85
C GLN A 37 7.44 -15.41 -6.76
N GLN A 38 6.99 -16.65 -6.54
CA GLN A 38 5.92 -17.25 -7.35
C GLN A 38 4.59 -16.49 -7.22
N THR A 39 4.33 -15.90 -6.06
CA THR A 39 3.13 -15.13 -5.72
C THR A 39 3.15 -13.69 -6.21
N ASP A 40 4.29 -13.22 -6.73
CA ASP A 40 4.42 -11.88 -7.28
C ASP A 40 3.69 -11.79 -8.62
N GLY A 41 2.84 -10.77 -8.72
CA GLY A 41 2.08 -10.46 -9.92
C GLY A 41 2.95 -9.83 -11.02
N PHE A 42 2.39 -9.76 -12.22
CA PHE A 42 3.13 -9.34 -13.41
C PHE A 42 3.65 -7.89 -13.33
N LEU A 43 2.93 -6.97 -12.66
CA LEU A 43 3.38 -5.59 -12.53
C LEU A 43 4.63 -5.49 -11.65
N PHE A 44 4.69 -6.28 -10.57
CA PHE A 44 5.88 -6.28 -9.72
C PHE A 44 7.08 -6.86 -10.46
N ARG A 45 6.88 -7.93 -11.24
CA ARG A 45 7.96 -8.52 -12.06
C ARG A 45 8.45 -7.55 -13.13
N ALA A 46 7.54 -6.85 -13.81
CA ALA A 46 7.89 -5.82 -14.79
C ALA A 46 8.65 -4.66 -14.14
N LEU A 47 8.22 -4.23 -12.94
CA LEU A 47 8.90 -3.21 -12.14
C LEU A 47 10.32 -3.65 -11.78
N LEU A 48 10.50 -4.88 -11.29
CA LEU A 48 11.83 -5.42 -10.98
C LEU A 48 12.73 -5.53 -12.22
N GLN A 49 12.18 -5.91 -13.38
CA GLN A 49 12.93 -5.95 -14.63
C GLN A 49 13.40 -4.57 -15.09
N GLN A 50 12.58 -3.53 -14.90
CA GLN A 50 12.99 -2.15 -15.19
C GLN A 50 14.04 -1.66 -14.19
N LEU A 51 13.87 -1.98 -12.91
CA LEU A 51 14.83 -1.60 -11.88
C LEU A 51 16.15 -2.34 -12.00
N SER A 52 16.19 -3.58 -12.49
CA SER A 52 17.42 -4.36 -12.58
C SER A 52 18.44 -3.71 -13.49
N GLY A 53 18.01 -3.04 -14.57
CA GLY A 53 18.90 -2.25 -15.44
C GLY A 53 19.63 -1.14 -14.69
N ILE A 54 18.95 -0.45 -13.77
CA ILE A 54 19.54 0.61 -12.94
C ILE A 54 20.32 0.00 -11.75
N GLY A 55 19.81 -1.08 -11.18
CA GLY A 55 20.34 -1.76 -10.01
C GLY A 55 21.71 -2.40 -10.22
N LEU A 56 22.08 -2.70 -11.48
CA LEU A 56 23.44 -3.13 -11.84
C LEU A 56 24.48 -2.03 -11.59
N SER A 57 24.15 -0.77 -11.91
CA SER A 57 25.04 0.38 -11.68
C SER A 57 24.90 0.98 -10.29
N PHE A 58 23.70 0.93 -9.71
CA PHE A 58 23.41 1.52 -8.41
C PHE A 58 22.54 0.59 -7.52
N PRO A 59 23.16 -0.39 -6.82
CA PRO A 59 22.44 -1.33 -5.96
C PRO A 59 21.65 -0.66 -4.82
N SER A 60 22.06 0.53 -4.39
CA SER A 60 21.39 1.32 -3.35
C SER A 60 20.00 1.83 -3.77
N VAL A 61 19.58 1.65 -5.03
CA VAL A 61 18.24 2.05 -5.48
C VAL A 61 17.13 1.27 -4.75
N TYR A 62 17.35 -0.03 -4.49
CA TYR A 62 16.37 -0.89 -3.81
C TYR A 62 16.09 -0.45 -2.36
N PRO A 63 17.11 -0.27 -1.49
CA PRO A 63 16.87 0.19 -0.13
C PRO A 63 16.30 1.61 -0.09
N ILE A 64 16.65 2.50 -1.03
CA ILE A 64 16.06 3.85 -1.11
C ILE A 64 14.55 3.77 -1.36
N ILE A 65 14.12 2.99 -2.37
CA ILE A 65 12.69 2.82 -2.67
C ILE A 65 11.97 2.16 -1.50
N THR A 66 12.59 1.14 -0.89
CA THR A 66 12.02 0.45 0.27
C THR A 66 11.82 1.39 1.45
N PHE A 67 12.83 2.23 1.75
CA PHE A 67 12.74 3.23 2.80
C PHE A 67 11.66 4.27 2.52
N LEU A 68 11.57 4.78 1.29
CA LEU A 68 10.53 5.73 0.90
C LEU A 68 9.13 5.13 1.08
N LEU A 69 8.92 3.88 0.66
CA LEU A 69 7.65 3.19 0.88
C LEU A 69 7.33 3.06 2.38
N LEU A 70 8.25 2.55 3.19
CA LEU A 70 8.06 2.40 4.64
C LEU A 70 7.81 3.73 5.35
N TYR A 71 8.50 4.79 4.94
CA TYR A 71 8.33 6.12 5.51
C TYR A 71 6.97 6.73 5.11
N THR A 72 6.56 6.61 3.85
CA THR A 72 5.21 7.01 3.42
C THR A 72 4.14 6.23 4.17
N GLN A 73 4.30 4.91 4.33
CA GLN A 73 3.39 4.07 5.12
C GLN A 73 3.31 4.53 6.58
N ALA A 74 4.44 4.85 7.21
CA ALA A 74 4.48 5.35 8.58
C ALA A 74 3.70 6.68 8.73
N ILE A 75 3.89 7.62 7.81
CA ILE A 75 3.15 8.89 7.81
C ILE A 75 1.66 8.64 7.58
N SER A 76 1.30 7.83 6.59
CA SER A 76 -0.09 7.54 6.25
C SER A 76 -0.83 6.85 7.41
N PHE A 77 -0.19 5.88 8.07
CA PHE A 77 -0.75 5.25 9.28
C PHE A 77 -0.88 6.24 10.43
N ASN A 78 0.13 7.09 10.63
CA ASN A 78 0.08 8.10 11.70
C ASN A 78 -1.05 9.10 11.47
N LYS A 79 -1.24 9.53 10.22
CA LYS A 79 -2.35 10.39 9.82
C LYS A 79 -3.70 9.69 10.06
N LEU A 80 -3.85 8.45 9.60
CA LEU A 80 -5.06 7.65 9.82
C LEU A 80 -5.43 7.56 11.31
N ALA A 81 -4.44 7.26 12.17
CA ALA A 81 -4.67 7.16 13.61
C ALA A 81 -5.08 8.51 14.25
N ASN A 82 -4.55 9.62 13.74
CA ASN A 82 -4.90 10.96 14.23
C ASN A 82 -6.28 11.41 13.72
N ASP A 83 -6.60 11.13 12.45
CA ASP A 83 -7.88 11.47 11.83
C ASP A 83 -9.04 10.72 12.51
N GLU A 84 -8.86 9.43 12.83
CA GLU A 84 -9.82 8.62 13.58
C GLU A 84 -9.73 8.79 15.10
N ARG A 85 -8.91 9.74 15.59
CA ARG A 85 -8.76 10.09 17.02
C ARG A 85 -8.52 8.88 17.93
N LEU A 86 -7.69 7.93 17.49
CA LEU A 86 -7.36 6.72 18.26
C LEU A 86 -6.62 7.03 19.58
N MET A 87 -6.09 8.25 19.70
CA MET A 87 -5.38 8.76 20.89
C MET A 87 -6.05 10.06 21.35
N GLN A 88 -5.97 10.36 22.65
CA GLN A 88 -6.56 11.57 23.24
C GLN A 88 -6.06 12.87 22.59
N LYS A 89 -4.82 12.87 22.08
CA LYS A 89 -4.21 14.00 21.39
C LYS A 89 -3.47 13.49 20.15
N PRO A 90 -3.52 14.23 19.03
CA PRO A 90 -2.73 13.89 17.85
C PRO A 90 -1.24 13.81 18.19
N ASN A 91 -0.58 12.76 17.74
CA ASN A 91 0.83 12.52 18.02
C ASN A 91 1.50 11.73 16.88
N TYR A 92 2.79 11.43 17.03
CA TYR A 92 3.59 10.68 16.05
C TYR A 92 3.98 9.28 16.54
N LEU A 93 3.38 8.81 17.64
CA LEU A 93 3.72 7.52 18.23
C LEU A 93 3.36 6.37 17.30
N THR A 94 2.21 6.42 16.62
CA THR A 94 1.80 5.37 15.68
C THR A 94 2.82 5.21 14.55
N GLY A 95 3.25 6.31 13.92
CA GLY A 95 4.26 6.28 12.86
C GLY A 95 5.62 5.79 13.36
N MET A 96 6.04 6.24 14.55
CA MET A 96 7.28 5.80 15.18
C MET A 96 7.26 4.30 15.47
N SER A 97 6.18 3.80 16.08
CA SER A 97 5.99 2.37 16.36
C SER A 97 5.98 1.54 15.09
N TYR A 98 5.36 2.04 14.01
CA TYR A 98 5.38 1.36 12.72
C TYR A 98 6.79 1.19 12.16
N LEU A 99 7.62 2.25 12.16
CA LEU A 99 9.00 2.16 11.71
C LEU A 99 9.86 1.25 12.58
N LEU A 100 9.62 1.26 13.91
CA LEU A 100 10.30 0.36 14.83
C LEU A 100 9.94 -1.10 14.54
N LEU A 101 8.65 -1.43 14.49
CA LEU A 101 8.17 -2.80 14.25
C LEU A 101 8.66 -3.34 12.91
N THR A 102 8.58 -2.53 11.85
CA THR A 102 9.08 -2.93 10.54
C THR A 102 10.60 -3.08 10.50
N SER A 103 11.34 -2.55 11.48
CA SER A 103 12.79 -2.74 11.57
C SER A 103 13.19 -4.02 12.31
N LEU A 104 12.24 -4.69 12.99
CA LEU A 104 12.51 -5.93 13.72
C LEU A 104 12.69 -7.14 12.79
N PHE A 105 12.04 -7.14 11.63
CA PHE A 105 12.05 -8.25 10.68
C PHE A 105 12.83 -7.87 9.42
N ARG A 106 13.83 -8.69 9.06
CA ARG A 106 14.70 -8.39 7.91
C ARG A 106 13.91 -8.40 6.60
N GLU A 107 12.94 -9.30 6.48
CA GLU A 107 12.10 -9.51 5.31
C GLU A 107 11.24 -8.28 4.99
N TRP A 108 10.89 -7.47 5.99
CA TRP A 108 10.10 -6.25 5.83
C TRP A 108 10.95 -5.05 5.43
N ASN A 109 12.28 -5.23 5.38
CA ASN A 109 13.28 -4.26 4.97
C ASN A 109 13.84 -4.58 3.57
N ILE A 110 13.05 -5.26 2.74
CA ILE A 110 13.41 -5.58 1.36
C ILE A 110 12.25 -5.15 0.46
N LEU A 111 12.57 -4.59 -0.70
CA LEU A 111 11.57 -4.25 -1.70
C LEU A 111 10.85 -5.53 -2.13
N SER A 112 9.56 -5.60 -1.88
CA SER A 112 8.73 -6.77 -2.15
C SER A 112 7.35 -6.35 -2.62
N ALA A 113 6.65 -7.24 -3.33
CA ALA A 113 5.29 -6.98 -3.79
C ALA A 113 4.32 -6.68 -2.62
N PRO A 114 4.36 -7.41 -1.48
CA PRO A 114 3.55 -7.06 -0.32
C PRO A 114 3.81 -5.66 0.22
N LEU A 115 5.06 -5.17 0.18
CA LEU A 115 5.37 -3.82 0.65
C LEU A 115 4.68 -2.75 -0.21
N ILE A 116 4.68 -2.89 -1.54
CA ILE A 116 3.99 -1.95 -2.43
C ILE A 116 2.47 -2.01 -2.19
N VAL A 117 1.94 -3.21 -2.06
CA VAL A 117 0.51 -3.43 -1.78
C VAL A 117 0.11 -2.83 -0.43
N ASN A 118 0.93 -2.94 0.60
CA ASN A 118 0.65 -2.32 1.90
C ASN A 118 0.46 -0.81 1.79
N THR A 119 1.23 -0.10 0.95
CA THR A 119 1.04 1.34 0.72
C THR A 119 -0.37 1.63 0.17
N LEU A 120 -0.82 0.84 -0.80
CA LEU A 120 -2.18 0.96 -1.36
C LEU A 120 -3.24 0.61 -0.31
N LEU A 121 -3.01 -0.44 0.49
CA LEU A 121 -3.98 -0.90 1.49
C LEU A 121 -4.17 0.07 2.66
N ILE A 122 -3.14 0.82 3.05
CA ILE A 122 -3.31 1.89 4.06
C ILE A 122 -4.26 2.96 3.53
N TRP A 123 -4.14 3.31 2.25
CA TRP A 123 -5.05 4.25 1.61
C TRP A 123 -6.46 3.68 1.50
N VAL A 124 -6.61 2.40 1.14
CA VAL A 124 -7.90 1.69 1.14
C VAL A 124 -8.54 1.75 2.53
N TRP A 125 -7.78 1.43 3.58
CA TRP A 125 -8.27 1.46 4.96
C TRP A 125 -8.68 2.87 5.37
N ALA A 126 -7.88 3.90 5.07
CA ALA A 126 -8.23 5.28 5.39
C ALA A 126 -9.57 5.71 4.77
N ASN A 127 -9.84 5.34 3.52
CA ASN A 127 -11.12 5.62 2.88
C ASN A 127 -12.27 4.78 3.45
N MET A 128 -11.99 3.54 3.86
CA MET A 128 -12.96 2.68 4.55
C MET A 128 -13.38 3.24 5.90
N SER A 129 -12.44 3.76 6.69
CA SER A 129 -12.77 4.36 7.98
C SER A 129 -13.69 5.57 7.79
N GLY A 130 -13.45 6.42 6.79
CA GLY A 130 -14.27 7.60 6.50
C GLY A 130 -15.61 7.35 5.77
N LEU A 131 -16.02 6.10 5.52
CA LEU A 131 -17.18 5.80 4.67
C LEU A 131 -18.51 6.27 5.27
N TYR A 132 -18.62 6.31 6.60
CA TYR A 132 -19.84 6.76 7.29
C TYR A 132 -20.11 8.25 7.10
N SER A 133 -19.07 9.08 7.00
CA SER A 133 -19.18 10.55 6.90
C SER A 133 -19.15 11.08 5.47
N THR A 134 -18.80 10.23 4.50
CA THR A 134 -18.59 10.63 3.12
C THR A 134 -19.90 10.92 2.36
N LYS A 135 -19.96 12.10 1.71
CA LYS A 135 -21.08 12.51 0.83
C LYS A 135 -21.19 11.64 -0.43
N ASN A 136 -20.06 11.27 -1.03
CA ASN A 136 -19.97 10.53 -2.30
C ASN A 136 -19.53 9.06 -2.12
N ALA A 137 -20.26 8.29 -1.32
CA ALA A 137 -19.86 6.93 -0.95
C ALA A 137 -19.66 5.98 -2.14
N ARG A 138 -20.47 6.09 -3.19
CA ARG A 138 -20.33 5.25 -4.41
C ARG A 138 -18.98 5.46 -5.09
N ALA A 139 -18.55 6.72 -5.24
CA ALA A 139 -17.26 7.03 -5.86
C ALA A 139 -16.09 6.52 -5.00
N THR A 140 -16.17 6.71 -3.68
CA THR A 140 -15.16 6.18 -2.74
C THR A 140 -15.07 4.65 -2.81
N LEU A 141 -16.21 3.94 -2.81
CA LEU A 141 -16.26 2.49 -2.93
C LEU A 141 -15.71 1.98 -4.26
N PHE A 142 -16.02 2.66 -5.36
CA PHE A 142 -15.45 2.35 -6.66
C PHE A 142 -13.92 2.48 -6.63
N ASN A 143 -13.39 3.60 -6.11
CA ASN A 143 -11.95 3.84 -6.05
C ASN A 143 -11.23 2.84 -5.14
N ILE A 144 -11.84 2.46 -4.01
CA ILE A 144 -11.35 1.39 -3.14
C ILE A 144 -11.30 0.06 -3.91
N GLY A 145 -12.37 -0.29 -4.61
CA GLY A 145 -12.42 -1.50 -5.44
C GLY A 145 -11.32 -1.51 -6.50
N VAL A 146 -11.13 -0.39 -7.21
CA VAL A 146 -10.06 -0.22 -8.21
C VAL A 146 -8.68 -0.39 -7.57
N ALA A 147 -8.44 0.21 -6.40
CA ALA A 147 -7.17 0.08 -5.70
C ALA A 147 -6.86 -1.36 -5.30
N ILE A 148 -7.85 -2.12 -4.82
CA ILE A 148 -7.71 -3.55 -4.51
C ILE A 148 -7.47 -4.35 -5.80
N GLY A 149 -8.22 -4.09 -6.87
CA GLY A 149 -8.02 -4.74 -8.16
C GLY A 149 -6.60 -4.50 -8.71
N VAL A 150 -6.09 -3.27 -8.65
CA VAL A 150 -4.70 -2.96 -9.05
C VAL A 150 -3.68 -3.63 -8.12
N ALA A 151 -3.95 -3.71 -6.82
CA ALA A 151 -3.06 -4.39 -5.88
C ALA A 151 -2.85 -5.87 -6.25
N THR A 152 -3.87 -6.55 -6.79
CA THR A 152 -3.74 -7.95 -7.24
C THR A 152 -2.73 -8.14 -8.37
N PHE A 153 -2.47 -7.11 -9.16
CA PHE A 153 -1.47 -7.14 -10.23
C PHE A 153 -0.02 -7.06 -9.72
N PHE A 154 0.17 -6.53 -8.51
CA PHE A 154 1.45 -6.55 -7.81
C PHE A 154 1.59 -7.84 -6.99
N TYR A 155 0.57 -8.23 -6.23
CA TYR A 155 0.58 -9.40 -5.36
C TYR A 155 -0.78 -10.07 -5.37
N PHE A 156 -0.90 -11.24 -6.02
CA PHE A 156 -2.19 -11.90 -6.23
C PHE A 156 -3.01 -12.16 -4.94
N PRO A 157 -2.41 -12.60 -3.82
CA PRO A 157 -3.15 -12.84 -2.57
C PRO A 157 -3.86 -11.59 -2.00
N SER A 158 -3.54 -10.39 -2.48
CA SER A 158 -4.22 -9.16 -2.06
C SER A 158 -5.71 -9.12 -2.42
N ILE A 159 -6.20 -10.01 -3.29
CA ILE A 159 -7.64 -10.16 -3.55
C ILE A 159 -8.43 -10.48 -2.27
N ALA A 160 -7.79 -11.12 -1.28
CA ALA A 160 -8.40 -11.39 0.03
C ALA A 160 -8.86 -10.10 0.74
N PHE A 161 -8.21 -8.95 0.48
CA PHE A 161 -8.62 -7.66 1.04
C PHE A 161 -9.92 -7.12 0.45
N SER A 162 -10.49 -7.74 -0.59
CA SER A 162 -11.87 -7.47 -1.03
C SER A 162 -12.89 -7.77 0.07
N ILE A 163 -12.59 -8.71 0.98
CA ILE A 163 -13.41 -9.01 2.16
C ILE A 163 -13.53 -7.78 3.07
N LEU A 164 -12.51 -6.92 3.14
CA LEU A 164 -12.58 -5.67 3.91
C LEU A 164 -13.66 -4.72 3.37
N ILE A 165 -13.97 -4.77 2.07
CA ILE A 165 -15.09 -4.02 1.49
C ILE A 165 -16.42 -4.53 2.00
N ILE A 166 -16.60 -5.84 2.01
CA ILE A 166 -17.82 -6.49 2.50
C ILE A 166 -18.04 -6.12 3.97
N VAL A 167 -17.00 -6.26 4.79
CA VAL A 167 -17.05 -5.91 6.21
C VAL A 167 -17.30 -4.41 6.41
N GLY A 168 -16.54 -3.55 5.71
CA GLY A 168 -16.67 -2.10 5.80
C GLY A 168 -18.07 -1.62 5.45
N LEU A 169 -18.65 -2.11 4.36
CA LEU A 169 -20.03 -1.81 3.95
C LEU A 169 -21.04 -2.28 5.00
N THR A 170 -20.91 -3.51 5.49
CA THR A 170 -21.86 -4.12 6.43
C THR A 170 -21.87 -3.42 7.78
N VAL A 171 -20.69 -3.00 8.27
CA VAL A 171 -20.55 -2.35 9.57
C VAL A 171 -20.91 -0.87 9.54
N THR A 172 -20.50 -0.15 8.50
CA THR A 172 -20.61 1.32 8.49
C THR A 172 -21.90 1.83 7.87
N ARG A 173 -22.61 1.04 7.06
CA ARG A 173 -23.76 1.51 6.28
C ARG A 173 -24.90 0.49 6.20
N PRO A 174 -26.16 0.97 6.10
CA PRO A 174 -27.27 0.09 5.79
C PRO A 174 -27.12 -0.50 4.38
N PHE A 175 -27.59 -1.73 4.20
CA PHE A 175 -27.47 -2.44 2.94
C PHE A 175 -28.12 -1.69 1.78
N LYS A 176 -27.32 -1.34 0.78
CA LYS A 176 -27.76 -0.72 -0.48
C LYS A 176 -27.13 -1.45 -1.65
N LEU A 177 -27.92 -2.22 -2.40
CA LEU A 177 -27.44 -3.06 -3.49
C LEU A 177 -26.58 -2.28 -4.52
N ALA A 178 -26.93 -1.03 -4.80
CA ALA A 178 -26.13 -0.16 -5.68
C ALA A 178 -24.70 0.09 -5.15
N GLU A 179 -24.49 0.25 -3.85
CA GLU A 179 -23.15 0.47 -3.27
C GLU A 179 -22.29 -0.79 -3.38
N TRP A 180 -22.90 -1.97 -3.19
CA TRP A 180 -22.24 -3.27 -3.33
C TRP A 180 -21.83 -3.53 -4.79
N LEU A 181 -22.74 -3.28 -5.74
CA LEU A 181 -22.43 -3.43 -7.17
C LEU A 181 -21.31 -2.48 -7.59
N VAL A 182 -21.33 -1.22 -7.16
CA VAL A 182 -20.28 -0.25 -7.51
C VAL A 182 -18.92 -0.68 -6.97
N ALA A 183 -18.86 -1.23 -5.75
CA ALA A 183 -17.60 -1.73 -5.20
C ALA A 183 -17.06 -2.94 -5.99
N LEU A 184 -17.93 -3.87 -6.37
CA LEU A 184 -17.56 -5.03 -7.23
C LEU A 184 -17.11 -4.58 -8.61
N LEU A 185 -17.81 -3.63 -9.23
CA LEU A 185 -17.41 -3.03 -10.51
C LEU A 185 -16.03 -2.38 -10.41
N GLY A 186 -15.73 -1.72 -9.28
CA GLY A 186 -14.40 -1.17 -9.01
C GLY A 186 -13.31 -2.23 -9.06
N ILE A 187 -13.52 -3.39 -8.42
CA ILE A 187 -12.56 -4.51 -8.43
C ILE A 187 -12.36 -5.07 -9.84
N ILE A 188 -13.43 -5.20 -10.61
CA ILE A 188 -13.38 -5.77 -11.96
C ILE A 188 -12.74 -4.80 -12.97
N THR A 189 -12.83 -3.49 -12.72
CA THR A 189 -12.40 -2.45 -13.67
C THR A 189 -10.92 -2.59 -14.11
N PRO A 190 -9.94 -2.76 -13.20
CA PRO A 190 -8.55 -3.02 -13.60
C PRO A 190 -8.39 -4.24 -14.52
N TYR A 191 -9.14 -5.33 -14.26
CA TYR A 191 -9.12 -6.53 -15.09
C TYR A 191 -9.73 -6.27 -16.47
N TYR A 192 -10.82 -5.50 -16.55
CA TYR A 192 -11.41 -5.11 -17.82
C TYR A 192 -10.42 -4.34 -18.70
N PHE A 193 -9.72 -3.34 -18.14
CA PHE A 193 -8.71 -2.59 -18.89
C PHE A 193 -7.50 -3.45 -19.28
N LEU A 194 -7.09 -4.38 -18.42
CA LEU A 194 -6.03 -5.33 -18.74
C LEU A 194 -6.44 -6.23 -19.92
N LEU A 195 -7.65 -6.79 -19.90
CA LEU A 195 -8.18 -7.61 -20.99
C LEU A 195 -8.27 -6.81 -22.29
N ALA A 196 -8.78 -5.58 -22.24
CA ALA A 196 -8.85 -4.69 -23.40
C ALA A 196 -7.45 -4.42 -23.98
N TYR A 197 -6.45 -4.16 -23.14
CA TYR A 197 -5.06 -3.98 -23.58
C TYR A 197 -4.49 -5.25 -24.25
N VAL A 198 -4.71 -6.42 -23.66
CA VAL A 198 -4.23 -7.70 -24.22
C VAL A 198 -4.91 -8.01 -25.56
N PHE A 199 -6.21 -7.72 -25.67
CA PHE A 199 -6.99 -7.86 -26.90
C PHE A 199 -6.47 -6.92 -28.00
N LEU A 200 -6.29 -5.63 -27.70
CA LEU A 200 -5.83 -4.64 -28.68
C LEU A 200 -4.37 -4.82 -29.11
N THR A 201 -3.53 -5.45 -28.29
CA THR A 201 -2.11 -5.68 -28.61
C THR A 201 -1.85 -7.01 -29.31
N ASP A 202 -2.90 -7.76 -29.69
CA ASP A 202 -2.80 -9.11 -30.26
C ASP A 202 -1.93 -10.07 -29.43
N LYS A 203 -1.73 -9.78 -28.14
CA LYS A 203 -1.03 -10.65 -27.19
C LYS A 203 -1.91 -11.82 -26.73
N TRP A 204 -3.14 -11.90 -27.25
CA TRP A 204 -4.07 -13.02 -27.07
C TRP A 204 -3.67 -14.29 -27.86
N LYS A 205 -2.56 -14.28 -28.61
CA LYS A 205 -2.07 -15.36 -29.50
C LYS A 205 -1.71 -16.72 -28.85
N GLY A 206 -2.36 -17.11 -27.75
CA GLY A 206 -2.26 -18.42 -27.10
C GLY A 206 -3.56 -19.24 -27.07
N TYR A 207 -4.73 -18.67 -27.41
CA TYR A 207 -5.98 -19.42 -27.55
C TYR A 207 -6.34 -19.54 -29.04
N LYS A 208 -5.99 -20.67 -29.66
CA LYS A 208 -6.65 -21.09 -30.90
C LYS A 208 -8.01 -21.67 -30.50
N LEU A 209 -9.08 -21.13 -31.07
CA LEU A 209 -10.39 -21.79 -31.12
C LEU A 209 -10.30 -23.05 -31.99
#